data_AF-A0A6M1MMC0-F1
#
_entry.id   AF-A0A6M1MMC0-F1
#
_cell.length_a   1.000
_cell.length_b   1.000
_cell.length_c   1.000
_cell.angle_alpha   90.00
_cell.angle_beta   90.00
_cell.angle_gamma   90.00
#
_symmetry.space_group_name_H-M   'P 1'
#
loop_
_entity.id
_entity.type
_entity.pdbx_description
1 polymer ?
#
loop_
_entity_poly.entity_id
_entity_poly.type
_entity_poly.pdbx_seq_one_letter_code
_entity_poly.pdbx_strand_id
1 'polypeptide(L)'
;MALIRSVLSPALLALALLSGCGGLAAVAGLGGGTAVNLDRVSREKLEAFGTPIMRATIPLLGIDTLLSPRDRKGDVVTWESADGYTFTFRSGVLVETRGLGPDLMSASAPGPGQIAAGGATRRSYFYTWENDASQRRDYACTSATEGQEAVAVYGRQHSTRHVVETCLREGGRLTNEFWFEGGTIRQSRQWISPLAGSGRFVLVIG
;
A
#
# COMPACT_ATOMS: atom_id res chain seq x y z
N MET A 1 -52.15 19.58 57.29
CA MET A 1 -52.52 18.27 56.70
C MET A 1 -53.68 18.54 55.74
N ALA A 2 -53.63 18.03 54.50
CA ALA A 2 -54.36 18.47 53.28
C ALA A 2 -53.71 19.69 52.58
N LEU A 3 -53.49 19.77 51.27
CA LEU A 3 -53.81 18.93 50.11
C LEU A 3 -52.82 19.24 48.96
N ILE A 4 -52.56 18.23 48.14
CA ILE A 4 -51.74 18.21 46.91
C ILE A 4 -52.53 18.80 45.72
N ARG A 5 -51.90 19.52 44.78
CA ARG A 5 -51.89 19.20 43.31
C ARG A 5 -51.31 20.30 42.38
N SER A 6 -50.30 19.85 41.61
CA SER A 6 -50.02 20.15 40.18
C SER A 6 -49.45 21.55 39.86
N VAL A 7 -48.60 21.78 38.85
CA VAL A 7 -48.40 21.13 37.53
C VAL A 7 -46.97 21.45 37.00
N LEU A 8 -46.54 20.67 36.00
CA LEU A 8 -45.64 21.00 34.86
C LEU A 8 -44.22 20.41 34.85
N SER A 9 -44.08 19.32 34.08
CA SER A 9 -42.85 18.88 33.38
C SER A 9 -42.31 20.00 32.46
N PRO A 10 -40.99 20.04 32.18
CA PRO A 10 -40.37 19.21 31.12
C PRO A 10 -38.97 18.73 31.58
N ALA A 11 -38.10 18.00 30.89
CA ALA A 11 -38.00 17.58 29.51
C ALA A 11 -37.26 16.22 29.46
N LEU A 12 -37.57 15.48 28.42
CA LEU A 12 -36.81 14.35 27.86
C LEU A 12 -35.28 14.50 28.00
N LEU A 13 -34.61 13.49 28.55
CA LEU A 13 -33.25 13.15 28.13
C LEU A 13 -33.35 11.86 27.31
N ALA A 14 -33.20 12.00 26.00
CA ALA A 14 -33.15 10.91 25.05
C ALA A 14 -31.84 10.11 25.23
N LEU A 15 -31.98 8.80 25.46
CA LEU A 15 -30.88 7.84 25.34
C LEU A 15 -30.45 7.78 23.86
N ALA A 16 -29.29 8.33 23.54
CA ALA A 16 -28.67 8.11 22.23
C ALA A 16 -28.06 6.70 22.20
N LEU A 17 -28.76 5.79 21.52
CA LEU A 17 -28.20 4.52 21.06
C LEU A 17 -27.10 4.82 20.03
N LEU A 18 -25.84 4.60 20.40
CA LEU A 18 -24.74 4.51 19.44
C LEU A 18 -24.87 3.18 18.70
N SER A 19 -25.52 3.18 17.55
CA SER A 19 -25.51 2.06 16.60
C SER A 19 -25.20 2.55 15.19
N GLY A 20 -24.06 2.12 14.66
CA GLY A 20 -23.90 1.89 13.22
C GLY A 20 -23.04 2.88 12.43
N CYS A 21 -21.74 2.62 12.35
CA CYS A 21 -20.86 2.78 11.17
C CYS A 21 -19.46 2.28 11.56
N GLY A 22 -18.74 1.41 10.88
CA GLY A 22 -18.93 0.59 9.69
C GLY A 22 -17.79 -0.45 9.76
N GLY A 23 -18.04 -1.65 9.24
CA GLY A 23 -17.19 -2.82 9.43
C GLY A 23 -15.75 -2.63 8.98
N LEU A 24 -14.84 -2.69 9.96
CA LEU A 24 -13.41 -3.07 9.84
C LEU A 24 -12.82 -3.39 11.23
N ALA A 25 -13.48 -2.97 12.31
CA ALA A 25 -13.09 -3.31 13.68
C ALA A 25 -13.23 -4.80 14.05
N ALA A 26 -13.88 -5.63 13.22
CA ALA A 26 -14.08 -7.06 13.52
C ALA A 26 -12.82 -7.93 13.30
N VAL A 27 -11.68 -7.35 12.90
CA VAL A 27 -10.37 -8.02 12.92
C VAL A 27 -9.51 -7.57 14.11
N ALA A 28 -9.95 -6.55 14.85
CA ALA A 28 -9.28 -6.03 16.03
C ALA A 28 -9.87 -6.68 17.29
N GLY A 29 -9.62 -7.98 17.45
CA GLY A 29 -10.10 -8.74 18.59
C GLY A 29 -9.14 -9.89 18.90
N LEU A 30 -8.06 -9.57 19.63
CA LEU A 30 -7.48 -10.32 20.75
C LEU A 30 -6.02 -9.86 20.93
N GLY A 31 -5.79 -9.05 21.97
CA GLY A 31 -4.45 -8.84 22.52
C GLY A 31 -3.85 -10.19 22.91
N GLY A 32 -2.76 -10.56 22.23
CA GLY A 32 -2.16 -11.88 22.26
C GLY A 32 -1.51 -12.16 20.91
N GLY A 33 -0.53 -11.33 20.54
CA GLY A 33 0.03 -11.21 19.19
C GLY A 33 0.73 -12.47 18.69
N THR A 34 -0.04 -13.43 18.18
CA THR A 34 0.44 -14.27 17.09
C THR A 34 0.32 -13.47 15.81
N ALA A 35 1.46 -13.04 15.26
CA ALA A 35 1.49 -12.45 13.92
C ALA A 35 0.72 -13.37 12.95
N VAL A 36 -0.23 -12.81 12.20
CA VAL A 36 -0.99 -13.57 11.21
C VAL A 36 -0.02 -13.99 10.12
N ASN A 37 0.12 -15.29 9.90
CA ASN A 37 0.87 -15.80 8.75
C ASN A 37 0.04 -15.58 7.48
N LEU A 38 0.35 -14.50 6.75
CA LEU A 38 -0.36 -14.11 5.54
C LEU A 38 -0.24 -15.15 4.41
N ASP A 39 0.79 -16.00 4.41
CA ASP A 39 0.94 -17.09 3.44
C ASP A 39 -0.11 -18.20 3.63
N ARG A 40 -0.75 -18.27 4.81
CA ARG A 40 -1.80 -19.25 5.12
C ARG A 40 -3.21 -18.74 4.85
N VAL A 41 -3.37 -17.47 4.50
CA VAL A 41 -4.68 -16.92 4.14
C VAL A 41 -5.02 -17.42 2.74
N SER A 42 -6.15 -18.10 2.58
CA SER A 42 -6.56 -18.63 1.28
C SER A 42 -7.06 -17.52 0.36
N ARG A 43 -6.93 -17.72 -0.95
CA ARG A 43 -7.42 -16.77 -1.96
C ARG A 43 -8.93 -16.56 -1.85
N GLU A 44 -9.69 -17.63 -1.63
CA GLU A 44 -11.15 -17.60 -1.54
C GLU A 44 -11.60 -16.70 -0.38
N LYS A 45 -10.87 -16.73 0.75
CA LYS A 45 -11.14 -15.84 1.88
C LYS A 45 -10.89 -14.37 1.53
N LEU A 46 -9.82 -14.08 0.78
CA LEU A 46 -9.51 -12.72 0.33
C LEU A 46 -10.54 -12.20 -0.68
N GLU A 47 -10.99 -13.06 -1.60
CA GLU A 47 -12.03 -12.73 -2.58
C GLU A 47 -13.38 -12.44 -1.91
N ALA A 48 -13.70 -13.13 -0.82
CA ALA A 48 -14.93 -12.92 -0.06
C ALA A 48 -15.05 -11.51 0.57
N PHE A 49 -13.96 -10.74 0.69
CA PHE A 49 -14.01 -9.34 1.13
C PHE A 49 -14.61 -8.40 0.07
N GLY A 50 -14.68 -8.83 -1.20
CA GLY A 50 -15.31 -8.07 -2.28
C GLY A 50 -14.60 -6.75 -2.66
N THR A 51 -13.37 -6.54 -2.19
CA THR A 51 -12.53 -5.38 -2.50
C THR A 51 -11.17 -5.84 -3.04
N PRO A 52 -10.49 -5.06 -3.90
CA PRO A 52 -9.11 -5.36 -4.28
C PRO A 52 -8.20 -5.48 -3.06
N ILE A 53 -7.25 -6.41 -3.11
CA ILE A 53 -6.31 -6.67 -2.03
C ILE A 53 -4.90 -6.67 -2.60
N MET A 54 -4.01 -5.91 -1.97
CA MET A 54 -2.58 -5.91 -2.23
C MET A 54 -1.84 -6.42 -0.99
N ARG A 55 -0.75 -7.16 -1.15
CA ARG A 55 0.20 -7.44 -0.06
C ARG A 55 1.42 -6.54 -0.22
N ALA A 56 1.84 -5.89 0.86
CA ALA A 56 3.06 -5.13 0.94
C ALA A 56 4.01 -5.77 1.95
N THR A 57 5.25 -6.01 1.52
CA THR A 57 6.32 -6.55 2.36
C THR A 57 7.52 -5.62 2.30
N ILE A 58 7.95 -5.07 3.44
CA ILE A 58 9.09 -4.16 3.57
C ILE A 58 10.08 -4.81 4.54
N PRO A 59 11.02 -5.63 4.03
CA PRO A 59 11.82 -6.51 4.88
C PRO A 59 12.66 -5.77 5.92
N LEU A 60 13.23 -4.62 5.55
CA LEU A 60 14.10 -3.85 6.44
C LEU A 60 13.36 -3.30 7.67
N LEU A 61 12.03 -3.11 7.56
CA LEU A 61 11.18 -2.65 8.64
C LEU A 61 10.41 -3.79 9.32
N GLY A 62 10.58 -5.04 8.86
CA GLY A 62 9.81 -6.19 9.37
C GLY A 62 8.30 -6.11 9.08
N ILE A 63 7.88 -5.30 8.10
CA ILE A 63 6.47 -5.11 7.77
C ILE A 63 6.06 -6.13 6.72
N ASP A 64 4.96 -6.84 6.97
CA ASP A 64 4.27 -7.70 6.02
C ASP A 64 2.77 -7.62 6.27
N THR A 65 2.04 -6.93 5.38
CA THR A 65 0.63 -6.59 5.59
C THR A 65 -0.20 -6.73 4.32
N LEU A 66 -1.50 -6.97 4.50
CA LEU A 66 -2.49 -6.77 3.45
C LEU A 66 -2.96 -5.32 3.44
N LEU A 67 -3.34 -4.85 2.26
CA LEU A 67 -3.82 -3.51 1.99
C LEU A 67 -5.13 -3.59 1.20
N SER A 68 -6.03 -2.66 1.47
CA SER A 68 -7.21 -2.38 0.64
C SER A 68 -7.19 -0.93 0.15
N PRO A 69 -7.85 -0.59 -0.97
CA PRO A 69 -7.97 0.79 -1.41
C PRO A 69 -8.66 1.66 -0.35
N ARG A 70 -8.05 2.79 -0.02
CA ARG A 70 -8.60 3.82 0.87
C ARG A 70 -9.19 4.98 0.06
N ASP A 71 -8.45 5.45 -0.94
CA ASP A 71 -8.83 6.58 -1.79
C ASP A 71 -8.35 6.38 -3.23
N ARG A 72 -9.02 7.03 -4.18
CA ARG A 72 -8.69 7.00 -5.61
C ARG A 72 -8.93 8.35 -6.27
N LYS A 73 -7.91 8.83 -6.98
CA LYS A 73 -7.99 10.00 -7.86
C LYS A 73 -7.42 9.66 -9.23
N GLY A 74 -8.31 9.35 -10.18
CA GLY A 74 -7.91 8.90 -11.51
C GLY A 74 -7.13 7.58 -11.44
N ASP A 75 -5.89 7.59 -11.91
CA ASP A 75 -5.00 6.44 -11.94
C ASP A 75 -4.11 6.32 -10.68
N VAL A 76 -4.29 7.23 -9.72
CA VAL A 76 -3.62 7.23 -8.42
C VAL A 76 -4.53 6.60 -7.36
N VAL A 77 -4.02 5.59 -6.66
CA VAL A 77 -4.74 4.87 -5.61
C VAL A 77 -3.90 4.84 -4.34
N THR A 78 -4.48 5.27 -3.24
CA THR A 78 -3.90 5.11 -1.91
C THR A 78 -4.45 3.84 -1.30
N TRP A 79 -3.55 2.93 -0.95
CA TRP A 79 -3.84 1.67 -0.28
C TRP A 79 -3.49 1.80 1.20
N GLU A 80 -4.26 1.17 2.07
CA GLU A 80 -4.10 1.26 3.52
C GLU A 80 -4.14 -0.13 4.17
N SER A 81 -3.26 -0.33 5.14
CA SER A 81 -3.25 -1.49 6.04
C SER A 81 -4.12 -1.27 7.27
N ALA A 82 -4.50 -2.35 7.96
CA ALA A 82 -5.18 -2.27 9.25
C ALA A 82 -4.37 -1.52 10.32
N ASP A 83 -3.04 -1.58 10.23
CA ASP A 83 -2.10 -0.90 11.14
C ASP A 83 -1.85 0.57 10.77
N GLY A 84 -2.55 1.10 9.76
CA GLY A 84 -2.51 2.52 9.38
C GLY A 84 -1.38 2.92 8.43
N TYR A 85 -0.53 1.98 7.99
CA TYR A 85 0.42 2.25 6.90
C TYR A 85 -0.32 2.53 5.60
N THR A 86 0.12 3.54 4.85
CA THR A 86 -0.41 3.81 3.52
C THR A 86 0.67 3.74 2.45
N PHE A 87 0.24 3.33 1.25
CA PHE A 87 1.07 3.23 0.06
C PHE A 87 0.27 3.77 -1.12
N THR A 88 0.77 4.82 -1.75
CA THR A 88 0.11 5.46 -2.89
C THR A 88 0.80 5.05 -4.18
N PHE A 89 0.02 4.54 -5.14
CA PHE A 89 0.52 4.10 -6.42
C PHE A 89 -0.15 4.85 -7.56
N ARG A 90 0.62 5.24 -8.56
CA ARG A 90 0.12 5.66 -9.87
C ARG A 90 0.23 4.48 -10.82
N SER A 91 -0.90 3.82 -11.10
CA SER A 91 -0.96 2.64 -11.98
C SER A 91 0.10 1.56 -11.65
N GLY A 92 0.28 1.24 -10.36
CA GLY A 92 1.24 0.24 -9.87
C GLY A 92 2.66 0.74 -9.62
N VAL A 93 2.99 1.97 -10.00
CA VAL A 93 4.26 2.63 -9.66
C VAL A 93 4.12 3.35 -8.32
N LEU A 94 4.95 3.01 -7.34
CA LEU A 94 4.92 3.60 -6.00
C LEU A 94 5.35 5.06 -6.08
N VAL A 95 4.55 5.95 -5.49
CA VAL A 95 4.82 7.40 -5.48
C VAL A 95 4.81 8.01 -4.08
N GLU A 96 4.26 7.33 -3.07
CA GLU A 96 4.26 7.79 -1.69
C GLU A 96 4.09 6.62 -0.71
N THR A 97 4.66 6.73 0.49
CA THR A 97 4.32 5.92 1.67
C THR A 97 4.03 6.83 2.86
N ARG A 98 3.22 6.39 3.81
CA ARG A 98 3.03 7.05 5.11
C ARG A 98 3.01 6.06 6.25
N GLY A 99 3.53 6.49 7.40
CA GLY A 99 3.49 5.75 8.65
C GLY A 99 4.66 4.79 8.83
N LEU A 100 5.58 4.69 7.87
CA LEU A 100 6.76 3.82 8.00
C LEU A 100 7.81 4.44 8.92
N GLY A 101 7.84 5.77 9.03
CA GLY A 101 8.94 6.53 9.62
C GLY A 101 9.86 7.08 8.53
N PRO A 102 10.71 6.24 7.88
CA PRO A 102 11.51 6.66 6.75
C PRO A 102 10.70 6.60 5.44
N ASP A 103 9.67 7.42 5.38
CA ASP A 103 8.66 7.42 4.33
C ASP A 103 9.20 7.96 2.99
N LEU A 104 8.67 7.41 1.89
CA LEU A 104 8.71 8.05 0.60
C LEU A 104 7.63 9.15 0.59
N MET A 105 8.03 10.40 0.79
CA MET A 105 7.12 11.54 0.87
C MET A 105 6.52 11.91 -0.49
N SER A 106 7.28 11.76 -1.58
CA SER A 106 6.77 11.80 -2.95
C SER A 106 7.80 11.26 -3.95
N ALA A 107 7.36 10.84 -5.13
CA ALA A 107 8.24 10.53 -6.25
C ALA A 107 7.75 11.11 -7.59
N SER A 108 8.67 11.77 -8.31
CA SER A 108 8.56 11.96 -9.75
C SER A 108 9.10 10.71 -10.44
N ALA A 109 8.26 10.02 -11.19
CA ALA A 109 8.57 8.72 -11.77
C ALA A 109 7.86 8.56 -13.13
N PRO A 110 8.48 7.83 -14.08
CA PRO A 110 7.84 7.48 -15.34
C PRO A 110 6.55 6.70 -15.10
N GLY A 111 5.59 6.83 -16.02
CA GLY A 111 4.40 5.99 -16.01
C GLY A 111 4.72 4.53 -16.33
N PRO A 112 3.84 3.57 -15.98
CA PRO A 112 4.06 2.15 -16.25
C PRO A 112 4.27 1.85 -17.74
N GLY A 113 3.63 2.58 -18.65
CA GLY A 113 3.83 2.42 -20.10
C GLY A 113 5.25 2.78 -20.55
N GLN A 114 5.86 3.81 -19.97
CA GLN A 114 7.25 4.19 -20.27
C GLN A 114 8.23 3.16 -19.72
N ILE A 115 8.00 2.67 -18.50
CA ILE A 115 8.79 1.58 -17.91
C ILE A 115 8.68 0.32 -18.77
N ALA A 116 7.45 -0.05 -19.15
CA ALA A 116 7.13 -1.22 -19.96
C ALA A 116 7.76 -1.17 -21.36
N ALA A 117 7.84 0.01 -21.98
CA ALA A 117 8.48 0.21 -23.28
C ALA A 117 10.01 0.08 -23.21
N GLY A 118 10.59 0.26 -22.03
CA GLY A 118 12.04 0.25 -21.82
C GLY A 118 12.71 1.59 -22.17
N GLY A 119 14.04 1.60 -22.10
CA GLY A 119 14.86 2.77 -22.41
C GLY A 119 15.06 3.71 -21.23
N ALA A 120 15.58 4.91 -21.54
CA ALA A 120 16.04 5.86 -20.55
C ALA A 120 14.90 6.72 -19.96
N THR A 121 14.89 6.86 -18.64
CA THR A 121 13.95 7.68 -17.86
C THR A 121 14.70 8.41 -16.74
N ARG A 122 13.98 9.23 -15.97
CA ARG A 122 14.51 9.87 -14.75
C ARG A 122 13.54 9.65 -13.59
N ARG A 123 14.09 9.58 -12.39
CA ARG A 123 13.31 9.53 -11.14
C ARG A 123 13.85 10.54 -10.16
N SER A 124 12.95 11.16 -9.40
CA SER A 124 13.27 12.00 -8.25
C SER A 124 12.49 11.47 -7.07
N TYR A 125 13.19 11.14 -5.99
CA TYR A 125 12.59 10.68 -4.74
C TYR A 125 12.75 11.74 -3.67
N PHE A 126 11.65 12.06 -2.99
CA PHE A 126 11.63 12.89 -1.78
C PHE A 126 11.25 12.00 -0.62
N TYR A 127 12.10 11.89 0.40
CA TYR A 127 11.91 10.94 1.50
C TYR A 127 12.30 11.53 2.84
N THR A 128 11.75 10.95 3.90
CA THR A 128 12.08 11.30 5.28
C THR A 128 13.37 10.58 5.71
N TRP A 129 14.26 11.33 6.35
CA TRP A 129 15.50 10.85 6.94
C TRP A 129 15.45 10.93 8.46
N GLU A 130 16.59 10.75 9.13
CA GLU A 130 16.76 10.98 10.56
C GLU A 130 16.22 12.34 10.99
N ASN A 131 15.57 12.38 12.16
CA ASN A 131 14.96 13.57 12.75
C ASN A 131 13.95 14.28 11.83
N ASP A 132 13.20 13.50 11.03
CA ASP A 132 12.17 13.97 10.10
C ASP A 132 12.68 14.93 9.01
N ALA A 133 13.98 14.90 8.72
CA ALA A 133 14.56 15.73 7.68
C ALA A 133 14.10 15.26 6.29
N SER A 134 13.60 16.19 5.48
CA SER A 134 13.25 15.92 4.08
C SER A 134 14.52 15.89 3.21
N GLN A 135 14.67 14.83 2.44
CA GLN A 135 15.80 14.61 1.54
C GLN A 135 15.33 14.38 0.11
N ARG A 136 16.18 14.68 -0.85
CA ARG A 136 15.93 14.43 -2.28
C ARG A 136 17.06 13.64 -2.92
N ARG A 137 16.72 12.66 -3.76
CA ARG A 137 17.67 12.01 -4.67
C ARG A 137 17.12 11.90 -6.08
N ASP A 138 17.92 12.33 -7.04
CA ASP A 138 17.65 12.20 -8.46
C ASP A 138 18.48 11.05 -9.07
N TYR A 139 17.88 10.31 -10.00
CA TYR A 139 18.51 9.20 -10.70
C TYR A 139 18.23 9.26 -12.21
N ALA A 140 19.23 8.87 -12.99
CA ALA A 140 19.06 8.48 -14.38
C ALA A 140 18.79 6.97 -14.43
N CYS A 141 17.69 6.56 -15.04
CA CYS A 141 17.25 5.18 -15.02
C CYS A 141 17.17 4.61 -16.44
N THR A 142 17.37 3.30 -16.57
CA THR A 142 17.14 2.56 -17.81
C THR A 142 16.33 1.32 -17.49
N SER A 143 15.23 1.13 -18.22
CA SER A 143 14.38 -0.06 -18.11
C SER A 143 14.64 -1.03 -19.26
N ALA A 144 14.67 -2.32 -18.96
CA ALA A 144 14.79 -3.39 -19.94
C ALA A 144 13.85 -4.55 -19.59
N THR A 145 13.35 -5.25 -20.61
CA THR A 145 12.60 -6.49 -20.40
C THR A 145 13.58 -7.64 -20.24
N GLU A 146 13.48 -8.37 -19.13
CA GLU A 146 14.30 -9.58 -18.86
C GLU A 146 13.67 -10.84 -19.45
N GLY A 147 12.35 -10.87 -19.64
CA GLY A 147 11.66 -11.98 -20.28
C GLY A 147 10.23 -12.18 -19.81
N GLN A 148 9.67 -13.33 -20.16
CA GLN A 148 8.41 -13.82 -19.59
C GLN A 148 8.71 -14.60 -18.32
N GLU A 149 7.93 -14.38 -17.27
CA GLU A 149 8.04 -15.03 -15.98
C GLU A 149 6.65 -15.28 -15.41
N ALA A 150 6.37 -16.51 -14.97
CA ALA A 150 5.14 -16.82 -14.27
C ALA A 150 5.29 -16.51 -12.78
N VAL A 151 4.40 -15.69 -12.22
CA VAL A 151 4.38 -15.39 -10.78
C VAL A 151 3.20 -16.09 -10.12
N ALA A 152 3.49 -16.85 -9.06
CA ALA A 152 2.48 -17.49 -8.23
C ALA A 152 2.00 -16.49 -7.15
N VAL A 153 0.72 -16.17 -7.16
CA VAL A 153 0.10 -15.27 -6.19
C VAL A 153 -1.06 -16.02 -5.54
N TYR A 154 -0.93 -16.36 -4.25
CA TYR A 154 -1.98 -17.04 -3.48
C TYR A 154 -2.61 -18.22 -4.26
N GLY A 155 -1.78 -19.17 -4.68
CA GLY A 155 -2.19 -20.38 -5.38
C GLY A 155 -2.52 -20.23 -6.87
N ARG A 156 -2.57 -19.00 -7.41
CA ARG A 156 -2.85 -18.74 -8.83
C ARG A 156 -1.58 -18.36 -9.59
N GLN A 157 -1.38 -18.96 -10.76
CA GLN A 157 -0.30 -18.59 -11.68
C GLN A 157 -0.72 -17.42 -12.55
N HIS A 158 0.16 -16.42 -12.67
CA HIS A 158 -0.01 -15.25 -13.53
C HIS A 158 1.13 -15.20 -14.55
N SER A 159 0.80 -15.23 -15.84
CA SER A 159 1.80 -15.05 -16.89
C SER A 159 2.16 -13.57 -16.97
N THR A 160 3.42 -13.25 -16.68
CA THR A 160 3.87 -11.85 -16.65
C THR A 160 5.11 -11.62 -17.48
N ARG A 161 5.30 -10.37 -17.91
CA ARG A 161 6.56 -9.90 -18.48
C ARG A 161 7.35 -9.17 -17.41
N HIS A 162 8.54 -9.65 -17.11
CA HIS A 162 9.43 -9.06 -16.12
C HIS A 162 10.27 -7.94 -16.77
N VAL A 163 10.15 -6.74 -16.19
CA VAL A 163 10.90 -5.54 -16.56
C VAL A 163 11.73 -5.09 -15.36
N VAL A 164 13.03 -4.87 -15.59
CA VAL A 164 13.97 -4.36 -14.60
C VAL A 164 14.35 -2.94 -14.97
N GLU A 165 14.25 -2.04 -13.99
CA GLU A 165 14.71 -0.65 -14.08
C GLU A 165 15.95 -0.48 -13.21
N THR A 166 17.08 -0.15 -13.83
CA THR A 166 18.31 0.19 -13.12
C THR A 166 18.50 1.70 -13.10
N CYS A 167 18.62 2.27 -11.90
CA CYS A 167 18.75 3.70 -11.67
C CYS A 167 20.12 4.03 -11.08
N LEU A 168 20.82 4.96 -11.70
CA LEU A 168 22.17 5.38 -11.35
C LEU A 168 22.19 6.85 -10.93
N ARG A 169 23.05 7.14 -9.95
CA ARG A 169 23.48 8.49 -9.59
C ARG A 169 24.96 8.45 -9.18
N GLU A 170 25.57 9.61 -9.02
CA GLU A 170 26.88 9.69 -8.39
C GLU A 170 26.84 9.07 -6.98
N GLY A 171 27.70 8.08 -6.70
CA GLY A 171 27.77 7.42 -5.40
C GLY A 171 26.64 6.45 -5.07
N GLY A 172 25.83 6.00 -6.05
CA GLY A 172 24.84 4.97 -5.76
C GLY A 172 24.05 4.43 -6.96
N ARG A 173 23.49 3.23 -6.76
CA ARG A 173 22.59 2.56 -7.68
C ARG A 173 21.41 1.97 -6.92
N LEU A 174 20.23 1.97 -7.52
CA LEU A 174 19.08 1.20 -7.08
C LEU A 174 18.46 0.46 -8.27
N THR A 175 17.63 -0.54 -7.96
CA THR A 175 16.90 -1.33 -8.94
C THR A 175 15.44 -1.43 -8.53
N ASN A 176 14.55 -1.20 -9.49
CA ASN A 176 13.12 -1.51 -9.37
C ASN A 176 12.78 -2.64 -10.33
N GLU A 177 11.85 -3.51 -9.96
CA GLU A 177 11.41 -4.65 -10.76
C GLU A 177 9.90 -4.64 -10.87
N PHE A 178 9.39 -4.99 -12.05
CA PHE A 178 7.97 -4.93 -12.39
C PHE A 178 7.56 -6.17 -13.20
N TRP A 179 6.54 -6.87 -12.73
CA TRP A 179 5.94 -8.00 -13.42
C TRP A 179 4.61 -7.57 -14.02
N PHE A 180 4.62 -7.31 -15.32
CA PHE A 180 3.46 -6.83 -16.08
C PHE A 180 2.59 -8.00 -16.52
N GLU A 181 1.32 -8.01 -16.12
CA GLU A 181 0.27 -8.87 -16.64
C GLU A 181 -0.58 -8.05 -17.62
N GLY A 182 -0.26 -8.13 -18.91
CA GLY A 182 -0.81 -7.22 -19.91
C GLY A 182 -0.40 -5.76 -19.63
N GLY A 183 -1.37 -4.88 -19.42
CA GLY A 183 -1.13 -3.46 -19.10
C GLY A 183 -0.98 -3.14 -17.61
N THR A 184 -1.18 -4.12 -16.72
CA THR A 184 -1.21 -3.93 -15.26
C THR A 184 0.03 -4.51 -14.60
N ILE A 185 0.52 -3.87 -13.54
CA ILE A 185 1.61 -4.41 -12.73
C ILE A 185 1.01 -5.38 -11.69
N ARG A 186 1.25 -6.69 -11.85
CA ARG A 186 0.79 -7.73 -10.92
C ARG A 186 1.65 -7.76 -9.65
N GLN A 187 2.96 -7.61 -9.82
CA GLN A 187 3.93 -7.58 -8.74
C GLN A 187 4.98 -6.50 -9.05
N SER A 188 5.53 -5.89 -8.01
CA SER A 188 6.72 -5.05 -8.13
C SER A 188 7.62 -5.15 -6.92
N ARG A 189 8.91 -4.85 -7.11
CA ARG A 189 9.86 -4.53 -6.05
C ARG A 189 10.36 -3.12 -6.29
N GLN A 190 10.06 -2.20 -5.39
CA GLN A 190 10.32 -0.78 -5.60
C GLN A 190 11.06 -0.18 -4.42
N TRP A 191 12.05 0.66 -4.70
CA TRP A 191 12.76 1.42 -3.68
C TRP A 191 11.85 2.47 -3.04
N ILE A 192 11.92 2.58 -1.71
CA ILE A 192 11.11 3.51 -0.90
C ILE A 192 12.00 4.66 -0.40
N SER A 193 13.00 4.34 0.41
CA SER A 193 13.95 5.29 0.99
C SER A 193 15.23 4.57 1.41
N PRO A 194 16.32 5.25 1.79
CA PRO A 194 17.53 4.54 2.15
C PRO A 194 17.43 3.81 3.51
N LEU A 195 16.52 4.24 4.40
CA LEU A 195 16.27 3.57 5.69
C LEU A 195 15.12 2.54 5.63
N ALA A 196 14.20 2.62 4.65
CA ALA A 196 13.18 1.60 4.40
C ALA A 196 13.64 0.52 3.39
N GLY A 197 14.65 0.81 2.58
CA GLY A 197 15.08 -0.05 1.49
C GLY A 197 14.04 -0.14 0.37
N SER A 198 13.80 -1.36 -0.12
CA SER A 198 12.77 -1.63 -1.12
C SER A 198 11.60 -2.42 -0.52
N GLY A 199 10.39 -2.12 -0.97
CA GLY A 199 9.19 -2.89 -0.70
C GLY A 199 8.83 -3.81 -1.86
N ARG A 200 8.25 -4.97 -1.56
CA ARG A 200 7.57 -5.84 -2.53
C ARG A 200 6.07 -5.62 -2.42
N PHE A 201 5.43 -5.39 -3.55
CA PHE A 201 4.00 -5.11 -3.65
C PHE A 201 3.36 -6.08 -4.64
N VAL A 202 2.35 -6.83 -4.19
CA VAL A 202 1.68 -7.85 -5.00
C VAL A 202 0.19 -7.58 -5.00
N LEU A 203 -0.39 -7.33 -6.18
CA LEU A 203 -1.83 -7.29 -6.34
C LEU A 203 -2.37 -8.73 -6.24
N VAL A 204 -3.00 -9.05 -5.11
CA VAL A 204 -3.50 -10.40 -4.81
C VAL A 204 -4.86 -10.61 -5.45
N ILE A 205 -5.79 -9.69 -5.16
CA ILE A 205 -7.13 -9.59 -5.75
C ILE A 205 -7.17 -8.25 -6.50
N GLY A 206 -7.46 -8.30 -7.80
CA GLY A 206 -7.48 -7.14 -8.69
C GLY A 206 -8.87 -6.83 -9.20
#